data_AF-A0A060BQB9-F1
#
_entry.id   AF-A0A060BQB9-F1
#
_cell.length_a   1.000
_cell.length_b   1.000
_cell.length_c   1.000
_cell.angle_alpha   90.00
_cell.angle_beta   90.00
_cell.angle_gamma   90.00
#
_symmetry.space_group_name_H-M   'P 1'
#
loop_
_entity.id
_entity.type
_entity.pdbx_description
1 polymer ?
#
loop_
_entity_poly.entity_id
_entity_poly.type
_entity_poly.pdbx_seq_one_letter_code
_entity_poly.pdbx_strand_id
1 'polypeptide(L)' 'QKQTVAAPYERLPLFVREGAILPYGPDMQYSNEKPAAEITLYVYAGKDGHFTLYEDEGVNYNYEKGQICNDTVCL' A
#
# COMPACT_ATOMS: atom_id res chain seq x y z
N GLN A 1 -12.54 -22.56 1.59
CA GLN A 1 -11.81 -23.76 2.04
C GLN A 1 -11.12 -23.41 3.36
N LYS A 2 -11.12 -24.30 4.36
CA LYS A 2 -10.40 -24.06 5.63
C LYS A 2 -9.05 -24.76 5.55
N GLN A 3 -7.97 -24.06 5.89
CA GLN A 3 -6.62 -24.63 5.90
C GLN A 3 -5.91 -24.30 7.22
N THR A 4 -5.10 -25.24 7.69
CA THR A 4 -4.17 -25.04 8.80
C THR A 4 -2.81 -24.70 8.20
N VAL A 5 -2.22 -23.58 8.61
CA VAL A 5 -0.97 -23.06 8.05
C VAL A 5 0.07 -22.83 9.14
N ALA A 6 1.35 -22.80 8.76
CA ALA A 6 2.42 -22.54 9.70
C ALA A 6 2.35 -21.10 10.25
N ALA A 7 2.41 -20.97 11.57
CA ALA A 7 2.44 -19.72 12.31
C ALA A 7 3.51 -19.80 13.42
N PRO A 8 4.81 -19.86 13.05
CA PRO A 8 5.89 -19.86 14.04
C PRO A 8 5.89 -18.53 14.83
N TYR A 9 6.51 -18.52 16.01
CA TYR A 9 6.44 -17.38 16.94
C TYR A 9 6.75 -16.01 16.31
N GLU A 10 7.72 -15.95 15.39
CA GLU A 10 8.16 -14.72 14.73
C GLU A 10 7.36 -14.34 13.47
N ARG A 11 6.36 -15.14 13.05
CA ARG A 11 5.60 -14.87 11.81
C ARG A 11 4.11 -15.09 11.95
N LEU A 12 3.36 -14.06 11.59
CA LEU A 12 1.90 -14.14 11.43
C LEU A 12 1.53 -14.63 10.03
N PRO A 13 0.54 -15.53 9.88
CA PRO A 13 -0.02 -15.87 8.58
C PRO A 13 -0.76 -14.67 7.98
N LEU A 14 -0.26 -14.15 6.86
CA LEU A 14 -0.86 -13.06 6.11
C LEU A 14 -1.01 -13.50 4.64
N PHE A 15 -2.15 -13.20 4.04
CA PHE A 15 -2.45 -13.57 2.66
C PHE A 15 -2.84 -12.33 1.87
N VAL A 16 -2.41 -12.28 0.62
CA VAL A 16 -2.78 -11.22 -0.32
C VAL A 16 -3.72 -11.81 -1.37
N ARG A 17 -4.76 -11.05 -1.73
CA ARG A 17 -5.74 -11.46 -2.73
C ARG A 17 -5.14 -11.32 -4.14
N GLU A 18 -5.49 -12.22 -5.04
CA GLU A 18 -5.25 -12.03 -6.49
C GLU A 18 -5.94 -10.74 -6.99
N GLY A 19 -5.26 -10.01 -7.88
CA GLY A 19 -5.62 -8.67 -8.32
C GLY A 19 -5.23 -7.54 -7.35
N ALA A 20 -4.57 -7.84 -6.23
CA ALA A 20 -4.10 -6.78 -5.34
C ALA A 20 -2.89 -6.05 -5.93
N ILE A 21 -2.89 -4.72 -5.79
CA ILE A 21 -1.78 -3.82 -6.11
C ILE A 21 -1.36 -3.18 -4.79
N LEU A 22 -0.14 -3.44 -4.33
CA LEU A 22 0.36 -2.97 -3.05
C LEU A 22 1.53 -2.00 -3.27
N PRO A 23 1.40 -0.71 -2.90
CA PRO A 23 2.54 0.20 -2.88
C PRO A 23 3.45 -0.08 -1.68
N TYR A 24 4.76 -0.06 -1.92
CA TYR A 24 5.78 -0.29 -0.91
C TYR A 24 6.92 0.71 -1.07
N GLY A 25 7.19 1.47 -0.01
CA GLY A 25 8.24 2.47 0.04
C GLY A 25 9.54 1.94 0.65
N PRO A 26 10.60 2.77 0.66
CA PRO A 26 11.86 2.43 1.30
C PRO A 26 11.74 2.37 2.82
N ASP A 27 12.70 1.69 3.46
CA ASP A 27 12.80 1.67 4.92
C ASP A 27 12.93 3.10 5.48
N MET A 28 12.11 3.39 6.49
CA MET A 28 12.05 4.66 7.20
C MET A 28 11.71 4.44 8.67
N GLN A 29 12.18 5.34 9.52
CA GLN A 29 12.00 5.33 10.98
C GLN A 29 10.74 6.09 11.41
N TYR A 30 10.32 7.05 10.59
CA TYR A 30 9.13 7.88 10.82
C TYR A 30 8.52 8.33 9.48
N SER A 31 7.25 8.73 9.51
CA SER A 31 6.38 8.83 8.32
C SER A 31 6.80 9.85 7.24
N ASN A 32 7.59 10.87 7.59
CA ASN A 32 8.05 11.92 6.67
C ASN A 32 9.57 12.03 6.58
N GLU A 33 10.31 10.97 6.94
CA GLU A 33 11.77 10.97 6.93
C GLU A 33 12.35 11.13 5.53
N LYS A 34 11.76 10.44 4.55
CA LYS A 34 12.19 10.44 3.16
C LYS A 34 11.02 10.86 2.28
N PRO A 35 11.28 11.62 1.20
CA PRO A 35 10.26 11.86 0.18
C PRO A 35 9.77 10.52 -0.37
N ALA A 36 8.48 10.41 -0.68
CA ALA A 36 7.88 9.27 -1.38
C ALA A 36 8.30 9.23 -2.87
N ALA A 37 9.58 9.47 -3.17
CA ALA A 37 10.09 9.60 -4.53
C ALA A 37 10.21 8.24 -5.25
N GLU A 38 10.33 7.14 -4.51
CA GLU A 38 10.41 5.79 -5.07
C GLU A 38 9.36 4.90 -4.39
N ILE A 39 8.41 4.42 -5.20
CA ILE A 39 7.35 3.50 -4.78
C ILE A 39 7.46 2.25 -5.63
N THR A 40 7.66 1.10 -4.97
CA THR A 40 7.58 -0.21 -5.61
C THR A 40 6.13 -0.70 -5.57
N LEU A 41 5.56 -1.03 -6.73
CA LEU A 41 4.23 -1.63 -6.81
C LEU A 41 4.35 -3.15 -6.91
N TYR A 42 3.93 -3.86 -5.86
CA TYR A 42 3.74 -5.30 -5.91
C TYR A 42 2.38 -5.64 -6.50
N VAL A 43 2.38 -6.23 -7.69
CA VAL A 43 1.17 -6.67 -8.40
C VAL A 43 1.00 -8.18 -8.23
N TYR A 44 -0.05 -8.58 -7.52
CA TYR A 44 -0.40 -9.98 -7.32
C TYR A 44 -1.39 -10.40 -8.40
N ALA A 45 -0.87 -10.85 -9.56
CA ALA A 45 -1.67 -11.22 -10.72
C ALA A 45 -2.71 -12.34 -10.43
N GLY A 46 -3.67 -12.52 -11.36
CA GLY A 46 -4.67 -13.59 -11.33
C GLY A 46 -6.11 -13.10 -11.51
N LYS A 47 -6.37 -11.82 -11.20
CA LYS A 47 -7.62 -11.10 -11.47
C LYS A 47 -7.34 -9.62 -11.72
N ASP A 48 -8.29 -8.95 -12.36
CA ASP A 48 -8.29 -7.50 -12.52
C ASP A 48 -8.28 -6.81 -11.15
N GLY A 49 -7.58 -5.69 -11.08
CA GLY A 49 -7.29 -4.97 -9.86
C GLY A 49 -7.24 -3.46 -10.08
N HIS A 50 -7.65 -2.71 -9.07
CA HIS A 50 -7.41 -1.26 -9.05
C HIS A 50 -6.96 -0.82 -7.66
N PHE A 51 -6.09 0.17 -7.63
CA PHE A 51 -5.61 0.81 -6.41
C PHE A 51 -5.40 2.30 -6.68
N THR A 52 -5.79 3.15 -5.74
CA THR A 52 -5.52 4.59 -5.80
C THR A 52 -4.58 4.94 -4.66
N LEU A 53 -3.39 5.41 -5.01
CA LEU A 53 -2.45 6.00 -4.08
C LEU A 53 -2.93 7.41 -3.72
N TYR A 54 -3.15 7.66 -2.45
CA TYR A 54 -3.56 8.96 -1.92
C TYR A 54 -2.37 9.63 -1.23
N GLU A 55 -2.11 10.88 -1.57
CA GLU A 55 -1.05 11.70 -0.98
C GLU A 55 -1.58 13.10 -0.60
N ASP A 56 -1.18 13.60 0.57
CA ASP A 56 -1.43 14.97 1.03
C ASP A 56 -0.24 15.49 1.87
N GLU A 57 -0.39 16.68 2.48
CA GLU A 57 0.68 17.29 3.29
C GLU A 57 0.90 16.62 4.65
N GLY A 58 -0.01 15.74 5.10
CA GLY A 58 0.10 14.92 6.32
C GLY A 58 0.06 15.66 7.67
N VAL A 59 0.13 16.99 7.69
CA VAL A 59 0.30 17.78 8.94
C VAL A 59 -0.78 18.84 9.17
N ASN A 60 -1.76 18.99 8.27
CA ASN A 60 -2.81 20.00 8.38
C ASN A 60 -4.14 19.54 7.74
N TYR A 61 -5.13 20.44 7.71
CA TYR A 61 -6.49 20.20 7.19
C TYR A 61 -6.70 20.63 5.73
N ASN A 62 -5.64 20.82 4.95
CA ASN A 62 -5.78 21.29 3.57
C ASN A 62 -6.42 20.25 2.63
N TYR A 63 -6.43 18.98 3.01
CA TYR A 63 -7.17 17.93 2.31
C TYR A 63 -8.68 18.25 2.22
N GLU A 64 -9.25 18.95 3.21
CA GLU A 64 -10.66 19.37 3.20
C GLU A 64 -10.95 20.43 2.13
N LYS A 65 -9.91 21.14 1.68
CA LYS A 65 -9.95 22.13 0.61
C LYS A 65 -9.54 21.53 -0.75
N GLY A 66 -9.37 20.21 -0.82
CA GLY A 66 -8.98 19.49 -2.04
C GLY A 66 -7.49 19.53 -2.36
N GLN A 67 -6.62 19.92 -1.43
CA GLN A 67 -5.17 19.82 -1.62
C GLN A 67 -4.70 18.39 -1.37
N ILE A 68 -4.97 17.53 -2.35
CA ILE A 68 -4.65 16.10 -2.37
C ILE A 68 -4.11 15.72 -3.75
N CYS A 69 -3.33 14.65 -3.82
CA CYS A 69 -2.94 14.00 -5.07
C CYS A 69 -3.41 12.55 -5.06
N ASN A 70 -4.04 12.10 -6.15
CA ASN A 70 -4.54 10.74 -6.29
C ASN A 70 -3.97 10.12 -7.57
N ASP A 71 -3.20 9.05 -7.43
CA ASP A 71 -2.66 8.28 -8.55
C ASP A 71 -3.32 6.91 -8.60
N THR A 72 -4.18 6.70 -9.60
CA THR A 72 -4.90 5.42 -9.78
C THR A 72 -4.15 4.52 -10.75
N VAL A 73 -3.91 3.29 -10.30
CA VAL A 73 -3.38 2.19 -11.11
C VAL A 73 -4.49 1.16 -11.33
N CYS A 74 -4.75 0.83 -12.60
CA CYS A 74 -5.69 -0.20 -13.02
C CYS A 74 -4.95 -1.26 -13.84
N LEU A 75 -5.10 -2.54 -13.48
CA LEU A 75 -4.47 -3.68 -14.14
C LEU A 75 -5.46 -4.81 -14.39
#